data_AF-S0L3U8-F1
#
_entry.id   AF-S0L3U8-F1
#
_cell.length_a   1.000
_cell.length_b   1.000
_cell.length_c   1.000
_cell.angle_alpha   90.00
_cell.angle_beta   90.00
_cell.angle_gamma   90.00
#
_symmetry.space_group_name_H-M   'P 1'
#
loop_
_entity.id
_entity.type
_entity.pdbx_description
1 polymer ?
#
loop_
_entity_poly.entity_id
_entity_poly.type
_entity_poly.pdbx_seq_one_letter_code
_entity_poly.pdbx_strand_id
1 'polypeptide(L)'
;MGIVESKGLILFAKNHKEKDKLVKIFTESAGKQMFYVRGIHRKNNPLTAAILPYTKATYIGSFQTEGLSFLNAAKYITPFQQIQADIFKAGYATYLLNLADAAIEDHVYDPNLFHFLDQALTLIDEGKDVEIITNIFEIQLMQRFGVNLHFRDCVVCHQTTGKFDFSSAYSGILCDKHWELDPHRYHGDPRAIHFLRLFHQIEYSKIQSIALQIETKRAIRQVLDELYEEYVGINLKSKKFIDQLGTWYPNA
;
A
#
# COMPACT_ATOMS: atom_id res chain seq x y z
N MET A 1 -31.61 10.72 0.74
CA MET A 1 -30.25 10.18 1.00
C MET A 1 -30.30 9.30 2.23
N GLY A 2 -29.84 8.05 2.10
CA GLY A 2 -29.88 7.07 3.18
C GLY A 2 -28.65 7.13 4.09
N ILE A 3 -28.78 6.53 5.27
CA ILE A 3 -27.63 6.21 6.12
C ILE A 3 -26.95 4.98 5.52
N VAL A 4 -25.64 5.08 5.32
CA VAL A 4 -24.78 4.00 4.81
C VAL A 4 -23.93 3.47 5.95
N GLU A 5 -23.66 2.16 5.95
CA GLU A 5 -22.74 1.48 6.85
C GLU A 5 -21.68 0.76 6.01
N SER A 6 -20.40 1.05 6.25
CA SER A 6 -19.28 0.47 5.50
C SER A 6 -18.04 0.33 6.37
N LYS A 7 -17.27 -0.74 6.15
CA LYS A 7 -15.89 -0.80 6.67
C LYS A 7 -15.07 0.32 6.06
N GLY A 8 -14.09 0.82 6.81
CA GLY A 8 -13.19 1.85 6.35
C GLY A 8 -11.82 1.81 7.01
N LEU A 9 -10.84 2.32 6.26
CA LEU A 9 -9.48 2.57 6.68
C LEU A 9 -9.19 4.05 6.56
N ILE A 10 -8.60 4.66 7.58
CA ILE A 10 -8.29 6.09 7.57
C ILE A 10 -7.04 6.32 6.72
N LEU A 11 -7.16 7.13 5.68
CA LEU A 11 -6.04 7.57 4.85
C LEU A 11 -5.31 8.76 5.48
N PHE A 12 -6.07 9.75 5.96
CA PHE A 12 -5.55 10.84 6.79
C PHE A 12 -6.65 11.51 7.61
N ALA A 13 -6.24 12.22 8.66
CA ALA A 13 -7.11 13.10 9.44
C ALA A 13 -6.41 14.44 9.68
N LYS A 14 -7.16 15.54 9.57
CA LYS A 14 -6.68 16.88 9.92
C LYS A 14 -7.72 17.65 10.72
N ASN A 15 -7.24 18.49 11.63
CA ASN A 15 -8.11 19.42 12.36
C ASN A 15 -8.78 20.39 11.37
N HIS A 16 -10.04 20.70 11.62
CA HIS A 16 -10.80 21.66 10.84
C HIS A 16 -11.63 22.51 11.80
N LYS A 17 -11.42 23.83 11.79
CA LYS A 17 -11.92 24.73 12.85
C LYS A 17 -11.44 24.26 14.24
N GLU A 18 -11.91 24.89 15.31
CA GLU A 18 -11.45 24.57 16.67
C GLU A 18 -11.95 23.22 17.20
N LYS A 19 -13.09 22.71 16.69
CA LYS A 19 -13.80 21.57 17.30
C LYS A 19 -14.09 20.41 16.36
N ASP A 20 -13.72 20.50 15.10
CA ASP A 20 -14.09 19.51 14.07
C ASP A 20 -12.85 18.91 13.42
N LYS A 21 -13.06 17.83 12.68
CA LYS A 21 -12.02 17.19 11.87
C LYS A 21 -12.53 16.90 10.46
N LEU A 22 -11.61 16.95 9.51
CA LEU A 22 -11.77 16.37 8.19
C LEU A 22 -10.97 15.09 8.14
N VAL A 23 -11.62 13.99 7.82
CA VAL A 23 -11.02 12.65 7.77
C VAL A 23 -11.25 12.07 6.38
N LYS A 24 -10.19 11.68 5.70
CA LYS A 24 -10.30 10.91 4.46
C LYS A 24 -10.30 9.43 4.83
N ILE A 25 -11.33 8.72 4.40
CA ILE A 25 -11.51 7.31 4.70
C ILE A 25 -11.64 6.58 3.38
N PHE A 26 -10.84 5.54 3.19
CA PHE A 26 -11.08 4.56 2.14
C PHE A 26 -12.11 3.58 2.65
N THR A 27 -13.31 3.64 2.09
CA THR A 27 -14.44 2.79 2.49
C THR A 27 -14.58 1.63 1.51
N GLU A 28 -14.93 0.47 2.04
CA GLU A 28 -15.21 -0.73 1.25
C GLU A 28 -16.31 -0.44 0.22
N SER A 29 -17.44 0.18 0.61
CA SER A 29 -18.65 0.31 -0.20
C SER A 29 -18.72 1.52 -1.15
N ALA A 30 -17.90 2.55 -0.96
CA ALA A 30 -18.04 3.82 -1.68
C ALA A 30 -16.70 4.44 -2.12
N GLY A 31 -15.61 3.66 -2.06
CA GLY A 31 -14.29 4.16 -2.37
C GLY A 31 -13.79 5.13 -1.31
N LYS A 32 -12.83 5.97 -1.69
CA LYS A 32 -12.23 6.95 -0.79
C LYS A 32 -12.98 8.29 -0.82
N GLN A 33 -13.30 8.81 0.36
CA GLN A 33 -14.13 10.01 0.49
C GLN A 33 -13.69 10.87 1.69
N MET A 34 -13.97 12.17 1.59
CA MET A 34 -13.79 13.12 2.68
C MET A 34 -15.02 13.18 3.60
N PHE A 35 -14.79 12.96 4.88
CA PHE A 35 -15.81 13.04 5.93
C PHE A 35 -15.56 14.23 6.85
N TYR A 36 -16.61 14.96 7.14
CA TYR A 36 -16.63 16.00 8.16
C TYR A 36 -17.15 15.44 9.48
N VAL A 37 -16.35 15.56 10.52
CA VAL A 37 -16.63 15.05 11.86
C VAL A 37 -16.79 16.22 12.82
N ARG A 38 -18.03 16.44 13.27
CA ARG A 38 -18.40 17.57 14.13
C ARG A 38 -18.08 17.31 15.60
N GLY A 39 -17.55 18.31 16.28
CA GLY A 39 -17.43 18.32 17.73
C GLY A 39 -16.61 17.15 18.28
N ILE A 40 -15.49 16.82 17.64
CA ILE A 40 -14.65 15.67 18.04
C ILE A 40 -14.06 15.83 19.43
N HIS A 41 -13.85 17.07 19.88
CA HIS A 41 -13.37 17.38 21.22
C HIS A 41 -14.47 17.40 22.29
N ARG A 42 -15.73 17.09 21.93
CA ARG A 42 -16.78 16.89 22.93
C ARG A 42 -16.48 15.62 23.73
N LYS A 43 -16.66 15.71 25.05
CA LYS A 43 -16.51 14.56 25.95
C LYS A 43 -17.42 13.43 25.46
N ASN A 44 -16.87 12.22 25.36
CA ASN A 44 -17.57 11.00 24.92
C ASN A 44 -18.11 11.01 23.48
N ASN A 45 -17.49 11.74 22.55
CA ASN A 45 -17.85 11.61 21.13
C ASN A 45 -17.56 10.17 20.65
N PRO A 46 -18.54 9.43 20.10
CA PRO A 46 -18.38 8.02 19.72
C PRO A 46 -17.38 7.82 18.58
N LEU A 47 -17.04 8.88 17.84
CA LEU A 47 -16.11 8.83 16.73
C LEU A 47 -14.65 9.05 17.15
N THR A 48 -14.36 9.51 18.37
CA THR A 48 -13.00 9.90 18.78
C THR A 48 -11.99 8.79 18.61
N ALA A 49 -12.31 7.57 19.07
CA ALA A 49 -11.45 6.40 18.90
C ALA A 49 -11.42 5.92 17.44
N ALA A 50 -12.56 5.99 16.74
CA ALA A 50 -12.72 5.49 15.38
C ALA A 50 -11.96 6.31 14.33
N ILE A 51 -11.48 7.52 14.66
CA ILE A 51 -10.74 8.38 13.72
C ILE A 51 -9.26 8.55 14.09
N LEU A 52 -8.76 7.75 15.04
CA LEU A 52 -7.34 7.74 15.36
C LEU A 52 -6.55 7.12 14.20
N PRO A 53 -5.32 7.59 13.90
CA PRO A 53 -4.47 6.98 12.88
C PRO A 53 -4.35 5.46 13.07
N TYR A 54 -4.22 4.72 11.96
CA TYR A 54 -4.06 3.27 11.97
C TYR A 54 -5.18 2.58 12.77
N THR A 55 -6.42 2.96 12.51
CA THR A 55 -7.61 2.34 13.08
C THR A 55 -8.56 1.95 11.96
N LYS A 56 -9.03 0.71 12.00
CA LYS A 56 -10.11 0.21 11.17
C LYS A 56 -11.41 0.29 11.95
N ALA A 57 -12.49 0.66 11.27
CA ALA A 57 -13.82 0.63 11.85
C ALA A 57 -14.88 0.40 10.77
N THR A 58 -16.10 0.11 11.22
CA THR A 58 -17.30 0.23 10.39
C THR A 58 -17.92 1.61 10.64
N TYR A 59 -17.92 2.46 9.63
CA TYR A 59 -18.41 3.82 9.70
C TYR A 59 -19.86 3.92 9.24
N ILE A 60 -20.65 4.67 9.99
CA ILE A 60 -22.08 4.86 9.73
C ILE A 60 -22.33 6.35 9.53
N GLY A 61 -22.93 6.72 8.41
CA GLY A 61 -23.09 8.14 8.06
C GLY A 61 -23.80 8.40 6.74
N SER A 62 -23.76 9.66 6.30
CA SER A 62 -24.19 10.06 4.96
C SER A 62 -22.99 10.15 4.04
N PHE A 63 -22.95 9.26 3.04
CA PHE A 63 -21.84 9.15 2.09
C PHE A 63 -22.30 9.85 0.82
N GLN A 64 -21.79 11.05 0.59
CA GLN A 64 -22.19 11.87 -0.55
C GLN A 64 -21.34 11.55 -1.77
N THR A 65 -21.96 11.51 -2.94
CA THR A 65 -21.25 11.47 -4.23
C THR A 65 -20.66 12.82 -4.61
N GLU A 66 -21.21 13.91 -4.05
CA GLU A 66 -20.73 15.28 -4.24
C GLU A 66 -20.67 16.04 -2.90
N GLY A 67 -19.63 16.84 -2.71
CA GLY A 67 -19.42 17.60 -1.48
C GLY A 67 -18.95 16.74 -0.31
N LEU A 68 -19.20 17.20 0.93
CA LEU A 68 -18.70 16.54 2.14
C LEU A 68 -19.65 15.45 2.63
N SER A 69 -19.08 14.29 2.96
CA SER A 69 -19.76 13.23 3.69
C SER A 69 -19.75 13.52 5.20
N PHE A 70 -20.66 12.91 5.96
CA PHE A 70 -20.76 13.11 7.41
C PHE A 70 -20.81 11.77 8.14
N LEU A 71 -20.06 11.65 9.23
CA LEU A 71 -20.10 10.49 10.11
C LEU A 71 -21.07 10.74 11.27
N ASN A 72 -21.90 9.74 11.54
CA ASN A 72 -22.84 9.73 12.66
C ASN A 72 -22.33 8.83 13.80
N ALA A 73 -21.81 7.65 13.45
CA ALA A 73 -21.34 6.66 14.41
C ALA A 73 -20.27 5.75 13.80
N ALA A 74 -19.63 4.95 14.65
CA ALA A 74 -18.73 3.89 14.23
C ALA A 74 -18.95 2.65 15.11
N LYS A 75 -18.74 1.46 14.53
CA LYS A 75 -18.77 0.15 15.20
C LYS A 75 -17.51 -0.63 14.86
N TYR A 76 -17.26 -1.72 15.59
CA TYR A 76 -16.13 -2.64 15.35
C TYR A 76 -14.79 -1.90 15.19
N ILE A 77 -14.52 -0.98 16.12
CA ILE A 77 -13.31 -0.16 16.12
C ILE A 77 -12.13 -1.06 16.54
N THR A 78 -11.18 -1.23 15.64
CA THR A 78 -10.00 -2.08 15.82
C THR A 78 -8.76 -1.26 15.48
N PRO A 79 -8.00 -0.80 16.50
CA PRO A 79 -6.70 -0.18 16.26
C PRO A 79 -5.69 -1.24 15.81
N PHE A 80 -4.81 -0.87 14.88
CA PHE A 80 -3.62 -1.66 14.57
C PHE A 80 -2.54 -1.33 15.61
N GLN A 81 -2.54 -2.08 16.71
CA GLN A 81 -1.79 -1.73 17.92
C GLN A 81 -0.28 -1.77 17.72
N GLN A 82 0.23 -2.76 16.99
CA GLN A 82 1.66 -2.89 16.71
C GLN A 82 2.11 -1.82 15.72
N ILE A 83 1.27 -1.46 14.74
CA ILE A 83 1.54 -0.32 13.85
C ILE A 83 1.58 0.99 14.64
N GLN A 84 0.66 1.20 15.58
CA GLN A 84 0.62 2.41 16.41
C GLN A 84 1.82 2.52 17.36
N ALA A 85 2.35 1.39 17.84
CA ALA A 85 3.43 1.34 18.82
C ALA A 85 4.84 1.45 18.22
N ASP A 86 4.99 1.18 16.91
CA ASP A 86 6.29 1.10 16.23
C ASP A 86 6.37 2.10 15.08
N ILE A 87 7.30 3.05 15.18
CA ILE A 87 7.50 4.10 14.17
C ILE A 87 7.90 3.55 12.80
N PHE A 88 8.61 2.42 12.75
CA PHE A 88 9.00 1.78 11.50
C PHE A 88 7.76 1.22 10.80
N LYS A 89 6.95 0.43 11.52
CA LYS A 89 5.67 -0.09 11.00
C LYS A 89 4.71 1.03 10.61
N ALA A 90 4.61 2.09 11.41
CA ALA A 90 3.79 3.27 11.12
C ALA A 90 4.21 3.97 9.81
N GLY A 91 5.53 4.08 9.55
CA GLY A 91 6.07 4.64 8.32
C GLY A 91 5.62 3.88 7.08
N TYR A 92 5.79 2.56 7.08
CA TYR A 92 5.35 1.70 5.99
C TYR A 92 3.82 1.66 5.85
N ALA A 93 3.08 1.58 6.95
CA ALA A 93 1.61 1.64 6.92
C ALA A 93 1.12 2.95 6.28
N THR A 94 1.75 4.08 6.61
CA THR A 94 1.46 5.39 5.97
C THR A 94 1.76 5.35 4.48
N TYR A 95 2.88 4.72 4.09
CA TYR A 95 3.23 4.57 2.68
C TYR A 95 2.19 3.76 1.91
N LEU A 96 1.76 2.61 2.45
CA LEU A 96 0.70 1.79 1.86
C LEU A 96 -0.64 2.53 1.75
N LEU A 97 -1.04 3.24 2.80
CA LEU A 97 -2.25 4.08 2.78
C LEU A 97 -2.16 5.18 1.72
N ASN A 98 -1.02 5.84 1.57
CA ASN A 98 -0.82 6.87 0.54
C ASN A 98 -0.75 6.31 -0.87
N LEU A 99 -0.16 5.12 -1.06
CA LEU A 99 -0.18 4.41 -2.33
C LEU A 99 -1.60 4.06 -2.75
N ALA A 100 -2.40 3.49 -1.84
CA ALA A 100 -3.80 3.20 -2.11
C ALA A 100 -4.63 4.47 -2.39
N ASP A 101 -4.35 5.58 -1.70
CA ASP A 101 -4.95 6.88 -2.02
C ASP A 101 -4.55 7.34 -3.42
N ALA A 102 -3.29 7.18 -3.84
CA ALA A 102 -2.86 7.58 -5.18
C ALA A 102 -3.41 6.67 -6.31
N ALA A 103 -3.68 5.39 -6.01
CA ALA A 103 -4.01 4.37 -7.01
C ALA A 103 -5.45 4.42 -7.55
N ILE A 104 -6.36 5.13 -6.88
CA ILE A 104 -7.75 5.25 -7.32
C ILE A 104 -8.21 6.71 -7.23
N GLU A 105 -9.27 7.06 -7.94
CA GLU A 105 -9.93 8.37 -7.80
C GLU A 105 -10.87 8.41 -6.58
N ASP A 106 -11.21 9.61 -6.12
CA ASP A 106 -12.19 9.76 -5.04
C ASP A 106 -13.56 9.24 -5.51
N HIS A 107 -14.33 8.63 -4.60
CA HIS A 107 -15.65 8.03 -4.88
C HIS A 107 -15.68 6.80 -5.81
N VAL A 108 -14.53 6.34 -6.31
CA VAL A 108 -14.45 5.10 -7.11
C VAL A 108 -14.38 3.89 -6.19
N TYR A 109 -15.36 3.00 -6.33
CA TYR A 109 -15.46 1.75 -5.59
C TYR A 109 -14.41 0.74 -6.07
N ASP A 110 -13.51 0.32 -5.18
CA ASP A 110 -12.57 -0.79 -5.40
C ASP A 110 -12.45 -1.65 -4.11
N PRO A 111 -13.37 -2.62 -3.90
CA PRO A 111 -13.38 -3.47 -2.71
C PRO A 111 -12.18 -4.41 -2.68
N ASN A 112 -11.65 -4.77 -3.86
CA ASN A 112 -10.48 -5.64 -3.96
C ASN A 112 -9.25 -4.92 -3.42
N LEU A 113 -9.05 -3.63 -3.76
CA LEU A 113 -7.98 -2.82 -3.18
C LEU A 113 -8.19 -2.59 -1.69
N PHE A 114 -9.44 -2.35 -1.27
CA PHE A 114 -9.76 -2.19 0.16
C PHE A 114 -9.33 -3.43 0.95
N HIS A 115 -9.71 -4.62 0.50
CA HIS A 115 -9.32 -5.88 1.15
C HIS A 115 -7.83 -6.14 1.08
N PHE A 116 -7.20 -5.84 -0.06
CA PHE A 116 -5.75 -6.01 -0.23
C PHE A 116 -4.96 -5.13 0.75
N LEU A 117 -5.39 -3.88 0.92
CA LEU A 117 -4.79 -2.94 1.88
C LEU A 117 -5.08 -3.34 3.33
N ASP A 118 -6.32 -3.73 3.65
CA ASP A 118 -6.69 -4.22 5.00
C ASP A 118 -5.84 -5.43 5.39
N GLN A 119 -5.69 -6.40 4.47
CA GLN A 119 -4.85 -7.58 4.69
C GLN A 119 -3.38 -7.22 4.90
N ALA A 120 -2.82 -6.31 4.09
CA ALA A 120 -1.45 -5.86 4.25
C ALA A 120 -1.22 -5.23 5.64
N LEU A 121 -2.11 -4.32 6.06
CA LEU A 121 -2.03 -3.67 7.37
C LEU A 121 -2.22 -4.67 8.51
N THR A 122 -3.16 -5.61 8.39
CA THR A 122 -3.35 -6.69 9.38
C THR A 122 -2.09 -7.54 9.52
N LEU A 123 -1.46 -7.97 8.43
CA LEU A 123 -0.25 -8.80 8.50
C LEU A 123 0.93 -8.06 9.13
N ILE A 124 1.09 -6.78 8.83
CA ILE A 124 2.11 -5.92 9.48
C ILE A 124 1.82 -5.81 10.99
N ASP A 125 0.54 -5.63 11.36
CA ASP A 125 0.14 -5.57 12.75
C ASP A 125 0.31 -6.90 13.49
N GLU A 126 0.15 -8.03 12.80
CA GLU A 126 0.44 -9.37 13.31
C GLU A 126 1.94 -9.69 13.39
N GLY A 127 2.81 -8.77 12.96
CA GLY A 127 4.26 -8.89 13.06
C GLY A 127 4.93 -9.62 11.90
N LYS A 128 4.26 -9.77 10.75
CA LYS A 128 4.95 -10.16 9.51
C LYS A 128 5.96 -9.08 9.11
N ASP A 129 6.97 -9.51 8.34
CA ASP A 129 8.02 -8.63 7.84
C ASP A 129 7.44 -7.51 6.98
N VAL A 130 7.50 -6.29 7.50
CA VAL A 130 6.84 -5.11 6.92
C VAL A 130 7.38 -4.76 5.54
N GLU A 131 8.67 -4.96 5.30
CA GLU A 131 9.27 -4.68 4.00
C GLU A 131 8.76 -5.68 2.95
N ILE A 132 8.64 -6.96 3.31
CA ILE A 132 8.11 -7.99 2.40
C ILE A 132 6.65 -7.71 2.05
N ILE A 133 5.81 -7.42 3.05
CA ILE A 133 4.41 -7.09 2.82
C ILE A 133 4.28 -5.86 1.91
N THR A 134 5.12 -4.85 2.12
CA THR A 134 5.14 -3.62 1.31
C THR A 134 5.60 -3.89 -0.12
N ASN A 135 6.67 -4.66 -0.32
CA ASN A 135 7.17 -5.02 -1.65
C ASN A 135 6.11 -5.76 -2.48
N ILE A 136 5.36 -6.67 -1.86
CA ILE A 136 4.25 -7.40 -2.49
C ILE A 136 3.12 -6.44 -2.85
N PHE A 137 2.77 -5.51 -1.95
CA PHE A 137 1.75 -4.52 -2.22
C PHE A 137 2.14 -3.66 -3.41
N GLU A 138 3.36 -3.13 -3.43
CA GLU A 138 3.86 -2.25 -4.48
C GLU A 138 3.84 -2.90 -5.85
N ILE A 139 4.42 -4.10 -5.99
CA ILE A 139 4.52 -4.74 -7.30
C ILE A 139 3.14 -5.10 -7.88
N GLN A 140 2.20 -5.52 -7.02
CA GLN A 140 0.84 -5.87 -7.46
C GLN A 140 -0.04 -4.63 -7.68
N LEU A 141 0.23 -3.53 -6.97
CA LEU A 141 -0.53 -2.29 -7.12
C LEU A 141 -0.25 -1.58 -8.45
N MET A 142 0.90 -1.82 -9.08
CA MET A 142 1.28 -1.20 -10.36
C MET A 142 0.18 -1.30 -11.43
N GLN A 143 -0.56 -2.41 -11.47
CA GLN A 143 -1.67 -2.61 -12.40
C GLN A 143 -2.78 -1.54 -12.27
N ARG A 144 -2.99 -1.00 -11.07
CA ARG A 144 -3.96 0.08 -10.82
C ARG A 144 -3.49 1.44 -11.29
N PHE A 145 -2.19 1.62 -11.48
CA PHE A 145 -1.61 2.76 -12.18
C PHE A 145 -1.61 2.57 -13.71
N GLY A 146 -2.26 1.52 -14.23
CA GLY A 146 -2.28 1.19 -15.66
C GLY A 146 -1.01 0.48 -16.15
N VAL A 147 -0.15 0.04 -15.23
CA VAL A 147 1.14 -0.57 -15.56
C VAL A 147 1.03 -2.09 -15.50
N ASN A 148 1.07 -2.74 -16.67
CA ASN A 148 1.04 -4.19 -16.78
C ASN A 148 2.43 -4.71 -17.15
N LEU A 149 3.16 -5.22 -16.16
CA LEU A 149 4.52 -5.73 -16.34
C LEU A 149 4.55 -7.26 -16.44
N HIS A 150 5.38 -7.79 -17.34
CA HIS A 150 5.49 -9.23 -17.56
C HIS A 150 6.60 -9.86 -16.68
N PHE A 151 6.22 -10.35 -15.50
CA PHE A 151 7.12 -11.03 -14.55
C PHE A 151 7.04 -12.57 -14.60
N ARG A 152 6.19 -13.15 -15.45
CA ARG A 152 5.95 -14.61 -15.41
C ARG A 152 7.09 -15.41 -16.02
N ASP A 153 7.49 -15.06 -17.23
CA ASP A 153 8.48 -15.76 -18.04
C ASP A 153 9.26 -14.77 -18.91
N CYS A 154 10.33 -15.23 -19.56
CA CYS A 154 11.02 -14.38 -20.51
C CYS A 154 10.08 -13.96 -21.63
N VAL A 155 9.97 -12.65 -21.89
CA VAL A 155 9.08 -12.10 -22.94
C VAL A 155 9.40 -12.64 -24.36
N VAL A 156 10.60 -13.18 -24.58
CA VAL A 156 11.06 -13.66 -25.89
C VAL A 156 10.86 -15.16 -26.07
N CYS A 157 11.33 -15.98 -25.12
CA CYS A 157 11.32 -17.45 -25.25
C CYS A 157 10.41 -18.18 -24.27
N HIS A 158 9.69 -17.44 -23.42
CA HIS A 158 8.79 -17.98 -22.40
C HIS A 158 9.42 -18.95 -21.40
N GLN A 159 10.75 -18.95 -21.27
CA GLN A 159 11.44 -19.70 -20.24
C GLN A 159 11.06 -19.16 -18.86
N THR A 160 10.70 -20.05 -17.94
CA THR A 160 10.23 -19.70 -16.58
C THR A 160 11.31 -19.90 -15.50
N THR A 161 12.38 -20.60 -15.82
CA THR A 161 13.48 -20.96 -14.91
C THR A 161 14.80 -20.30 -15.30
N GLY A 162 15.72 -20.18 -14.36
CA GLY A 162 17.03 -19.56 -14.58
C GLY A 162 17.10 -18.12 -14.07
N LYS A 163 18.10 -17.37 -14.55
CA LYS A 163 18.31 -15.97 -14.18
C LYS A 163 17.52 -15.07 -15.12
N PHE A 164 16.94 -14.03 -14.53
CA PHE A 164 16.16 -13.04 -15.24
C PHE A 164 16.61 -11.66 -14.82
N ASP A 165 16.36 -10.69 -15.68
CA ASP A 165 16.53 -9.27 -15.42
C ASP A 165 15.36 -8.51 -16.02
N PHE A 166 15.04 -7.34 -15.50
CA PHE A 166 13.90 -6.56 -15.98
C PHE A 166 14.34 -5.62 -17.12
N SER A 167 13.54 -5.54 -18.17
CA SER A 167 13.75 -4.64 -19.29
C SER A 167 12.52 -3.79 -19.52
N SER A 168 12.70 -2.47 -19.47
CA SER A 168 11.61 -1.55 -19.71
C SER A 168 11.23 -1.44 -21.17
N ALA A 169 12.21 -1.60 -22.06
CA ALA A 169 11.99 -1.68 -23.51
C ALA A 169 10.99 -2.80 -23.88
N TYR A 170 10.97 -3.89 -23.10
CA TYR A 170 10.04 -5.01 -23.28
C TYR A 170 8.91 -5.04 -22.24
N SER A 171 8.87 -4.09 -21.30
CA SER A 171 7.93 -4.05 -20.17
C SER A 171 7.81 -5.38 -19.43
N GLY A 172 8.95 -6.05 -19.23
CA GLY A 172 8.97 -7.42 -18.73
C GLY A 172 10.37 -7.98 -18.54
N ILE A 173 10.44 -9.22 -18.09
CA ILE A 173 11.71 -9.88 -17.80
C ILE A 173 12.33 -10.55 -19.03
N LEU A 174 13.66 -10.49 -19.11
CA LEU A 174 14.50 -11.20 -20.07
C LEU A 174 15.33 -12.26 -19.35
N CYS A 175 15.42 -13.47 -19.91
CA CYS A 175 16.37 -14.47 -19.41
C CYS A 175 17.79 -14.14 -19.85
N ASP A 176 18.77 -14.78 -19.22
CA ASP A 176 20.20 -14.66 -19.53
C ASP A 176 20.57 -14.84 -21.00
N LYS A 177 19.84 -15.67 -21.75
CA LYS A 177 20.01 -15.87 -23.20
C LYS A 177 19.60 -14.67 -24.05
N HIS A 178 18.78 -13.76 -23.51
CA HIS A 178 18.19 -12.63 -24.24
C HIS A 178 18.59 -11.27 -23.64
N TRP A 179 19.49 -11.22 -22.67
CA TRP A 179 19.98 -9.95 -22.11
C TRP A 179 20.64 -9.03 -23.14
N GLU A 180 21.21 -9.59 -24.22
CA GLU A 180 21.80 -8.81 -25.31
C GLU A 180 20.76 -8.00 -26.12
N LEU A 181 19.48 -8.38 -26.05
CA LEU A 181 18.39 -7.67 -26.71
C LEU A 181 18.05 -6.33 -26.04
N ASP A 182 18.49 -6.15 -24.79
CA ASP A 182 18.44 -4.87 -24.09
C ASP A 182 19.70 -4.66 -23.24
N PRO A 183 20.72 -3.99 -23.79
CA PRO A 183 21.92 -3.59 -23.06
C PRO A 183 21.65 -2.65 -21.87
N HIS A 184 20.49 -1.97 -21.87
CA HIS A 184 20.07 -0.98 -20.87
C HIS A 184 19.00 -1.51 -19.91
N ARG A 185 18.74 -2.82 -19.91
CA ARG A 185 17.95 -3.49 -18.86
C ARG A 185 18.50 -3.15 -17.47
N TYR A 186 17.75 -3.44 -16.42
CA TYR A 186 18.04 -2.89 -15.08
C TYR A 186 19.40 -3.34 -14.49
N HIS A 187 20.00 -4.45 -14.95
CA HIS A 187 21.20 -5.05 -14.35
C HIS A 187 21.00 -5.33 -12.85
N GLY A 188 19.77 -5.67 -12.46
CA GLY A 188 19.40 -5.91 -11.06
C GLY A 188 19.98 -7.22 -10.50
N ASP A 189 20.06 -7.34 -9.16
CA ASP A 189 20.46 -8.61 -8.53
C ASP A 189 19.46 -9.71 -8.97
N PRO A 190 19.94 -10.82 -9.57
CA PRO A 190 19.05 -11.89 -10.04
C PRO A 190 18.15 -12.49 -8.94
N ARG A 191 18.57 -12.44 -7.67
CA ARG A 191 17.75 -12.86 -6.53
C ARG A 191 16.61 -11.88 -6.28
N ALA A 192 16.86 -10.58 -6.41
CA ALA A 192 15.82 -9.56 -6.28
C ALA A 192 14.75 -9.75 -7.36
N ILE A 193 15.17 -9.92 -8.61
CA ILE A 193 14.26 -10.22 -9.73
C ILE A 193 13.48 -11.51 -9.47
N HIS A 194 14.15 -12.56 -8.98
CA HIS A 194 13.47 -13.80 -8.62
C HIS A 194 12.37 -13.60 -7.57
N PHE A 195 12.63 -12.86 -6.48
CA PHE A 195 11.62 -12.58 -5.47
C PHE A 195 10.49 -11.69 -5.98
N LEU A 196 10.78 -10.69 -6.82
CA LEU A 196 9.75 -9.87 -7.45
C LEU A 196 8.79 -10.68 -8.32
N ARG A 197 9.31 -11.67 -9.06
CA ARG A 197 8.47 -12.61 -9.81
C ARG A 197 7.54 -13.42 -8.91
N LEU A 198 8.02 -13.85 -7.74
CA LEU A 198 7.20 -14.54 -6.74
C LEU A 198 6.16 -13.57 -6.12
N PHE A 199 6.59 -12.37 -5.75
CA PHE A 199 5.75 -11.35 -5.12
C PHE A 199 4.64 -10.87 -6.05
N HIS A 200 4.87 -10.80 -7.37
CA HIS A 200 3.84 -10.46 -8.35
C HIS A 200 2.70 -11.48 -8.41
N GLN A 201 2.90 -12.73 -7.94
CA GLN A 201 1.92 -13.82 -8.07
C GLN A 201 1.38 -14.33 -6.73
N ILE A 202 2.06 -14.04 -5.63
CA ILE A 202 1.70 -14.58 -4.32
C ILE A 202 0.48 -13.88 -3.73
N GLU A 203 -0.40 -14.65 -3.10
CA GLU A 203 -1.48 -14.12 -2.26
C GLU A 203 -0.98 -14.01 -0.82
N TYR A 204 -1.42 -12.98 -0.10
CA TYR A 204 -1.11 -12.80 1.32
C TYR A 204 -1.46 -14.02 2.18
N SER A 205 -2.55 -14.72 1.85
CA SER A 205 -3.00 -15.95 2.52
C SER A 205 -1.97 -17.09 2.52
N LYS A 206 -1.04 -17.08 1.55
CA LYS A 206 0.00 -18.11 1.37
C LYS A 206 1.30 -17.75 2.08
N ILE A 207 1.39 -16.56 2.70
CA ILE A 207 2.58 -16.09 3.40
C ILE A 207 2.59 -16.62 4.83
N GLN A 208 3.32 -17.70 5.06
CA GLN A 208 3.58 -18.19 6.42
C GLN A 208 4.77 -17.44 7.03
N SER A 209 5.95 -17.58 6.42
CA SER A 209 7.14 -16.82 6.76
C SER A 209 8.01 -16.65 5.52
N ILE A 210 8.47 -15.42 5.29
CA ILE A 210 9.44 -15.10 4.25
C ILE A 210 10.57 -14.38 4.99
N ALA A 211 11.72 -15.04 5.09
CA ALA A 211 12.91 -14.47 5.70
C ALA A 211 13.94 -14.20 4.60
N LEU A 212 14.20 -12.93 4.33
CA LEU A 212 15.21 -12.51 3.36
C LEU A 212 16.39 -11.86 4.07
N GLN A 213 17.58 -12.06 3.51
CA GLN A 213 18.77 -11.32 3.92
C GLN A 213 18.61 -9.84 3.57
N ILE A 214 19.21 -8.97 4.39
CA ILE A 214 19.10 -7.50 4.25
C ILE A 214 19.55 -7.04 2.87
N GLU A 215 20.61 -7.65 2.32
CA GLU A 215 21.12 -7.33 0.98
C GLU A 215 20.10 -7.64 -0.10
N THR A 216 19.33 -8.73 0.08
CA THR A 216 18.27 -9.10 -0.87
C THR A 216 17.11 -8.12 -0.78
N LYS A 217 16.71 -7.70 0.42
CA LYS A 217 15.68 -6.67 0.60
C LYS A 217 16.07 -5.34 -0.04
N ARG A 218 17.32 -4.89 0.16
CA ARG A 218 17.86 -3.68 -0.47
C ARG A 218 17.85 -3.78 -2.00
N ALA A 219 18.28 -4.92 -2.55
CA ALA A 219 18.26 -5.11 -3.99
C ALA A 219 16.83 -5.16 -4.57
N ILE A 220 15.87 -5.77 -3.86
CA ILE A 220 14.44 -5.71 -4.22
C ILE A 220 13.94 -4.27 -4.22
N ARG A 221 14.33 -3.48 -3.19
CA ARG A 221 13.93 -2.08 -3.09
C ARG A 221 14.46 -1.23 -4.23
N GLN A 222 15.73 -1.40 -4.60
CA GLN A 222 16.34 -0.70 -5.73
C GLN A 222 15.54 -0.92 -7.02
N VAL A 223 15.25 -2.18 -7.34
CA VAL A 223 14.46 -2.52 -8.54
C VAL A 223 13.04 -1.94 -8.47
N LEU A 224 12.36 -2.00 -7.32
CA LEU A 224 11.02 -1.43 -7.18
C LEU A 224 11.00 0.09 -7.29
N ASP A 225 12.02 0.76 -6.74
CA ASP A 225 12.15 2.20 -6.83
C ASP A 225 12.36 2.65 -8.29
N GLU A 226 13.22 1.96 -9.04
CA GLU A 226 13.41 2.18 -10.49
C GLU A 226 12.11 1.95 -11.28
N LEU A 227 11.38 0.86 -10.99
CA LEU A 227 10.08 0.58 -11.61
C LEU A 227 9.04 1.67 -11.32
N TYR A 228 8.96 2.14 -10.08
CA TYR A 228 8.01 3.18 -9.68
C TYR A 228 8.38 4.55 -10.27
N GLU A 229 9.67 4.88 -10.36
CA GLU A 229 10.14 6.10 -11.00
C GLU A 229 9.81 6.10 -12.50
N GLU A 230 10.05 4.98 -13.19
CA GLU A 230 9.85 4.88 -14.64
C GLU A 230 8.37 4.79 -15.04
N TYR A 231 7.58 3.97 -14.34
CA TYR A 231 6.21 3.65 -14.78
C TYR A 231 5.10 4.38 -14.05
N VAL A 232 5.32 4.82 -12.81
CA VAL A 232 4.26 5.40 -11.96
C VAL A 232 4.44 6.91 -11.77
N GLY A 233 5.68 7.36 -11.55
CA GLY A 233 6.03 8.79 -11.49
C GLY A 233 5.45 9.56 -10.28
N ILE A 234 4.96 8.87 -9.24
CA ILE A 234 4.41 9.52 -8.04
C ILE A 234 5.48 9.78 -6.99
N ASN A 235 5.42 10.96 -6.37
CA ASN A 235 6.36 11.39 -5.34
C ASN A 235 5.67 11.46 -3.97
N LEU A 236 5.68 10.35 -3.24
CA LEU A 236 5.05 10.28 -1.91
C LEU A 236 6.02 10.69 -0.80
N LYS A 237 5.59 11.61 0.08
CA LYS A 237 6.39 12.01 1.26
C LYS A 237 6.66 10.83 2.20
N SER A 238 5.72 9.90 2.30
CA SER A 238 5.86 8.67 3.07
C SER A 238 6.93 7.74 2.52
N LYS A 239 7.15 7.69 1.19
CA LYS A 239 8.28 6.97 0.59
C LYS A 239 9.63 7.55 1.05
N LYS A 240 9.77 8.89 0.93
CA LYS A 240 10.98 9.58 1.41
C LYS A 240 11.26 9.34 2.90
N PHE A 241 10.20 9.23 3.71
CA PHE A 241 10.33 8.92 5.13
C PHE A 241 10.87 7.50 5.37
N ILE A 242 10.34 6.47 4.69
CA ILE A 242 10.85 5.10 4.86
C ILE A 242 12.29 4.93 4.33
N ASP A 243 12.67 5.67 3.29
CA ASP A 243 14.05 5.67 2.78
C ASP A 243 15.03 6.26 3.81
N GLN A 244 14.60 7.28 4.56
CA GLN A 244 15.39 7.88 5.63
C GLN A 244 15.43 7.00 6.88
N LEU A 245 14.37 6.25 7.19
CA LEU A 245 14.33 5.36 8.35
C LEU A 245 15.45 4.32 8.32
N GLY A 246 15.74 3.73 7.16
CA GLY A 246 16.84 2.77 7.01
C GLY A 246 18.23 3.37 7.29
N THR A 247 18.38 4.69 7.16
CA THR A 247 19.63 5.40 7.50
C THR A 247 19.75 5.68 9.00
N TRP A 248 18.63 5.84 9.70
CA TRP A 248 18.60 6.13 11.14
C TRP A 248 18.62 4.87 12.01
N TYR A 249 18.15 3.75 11.47
CA TYR A 249 18.08 2.46 12.16
C TYR A 249 18.64 1.33 11.28
N PRO A 250 19.97 1.17 11.20
CA PRO A 250 20.62 0.24 10.26
C PRO A 250 20.34 -1.25 10.52
N ASN A 251 19.80 -1.59 11.70
CA ASN A 251 19.60 -2.95 12.21
C ASN A 251 18.14 -3.24 12.63
N ALA A 252 17.18 -2.44 12.19
CA ALA A 252 15.74 -2.70 12.41
C ALA A 252 15.21 -3.77 11.47
#